data_AF-A0A1V5TAZ0-F1
#
_entry.id   AF-A0A1V5TAZ0-F1
#
_cell.length_a   1.000
_cell.length_b   1.000
_cell.length_c   1.000
_cell.angle_alpha   90.00
_cell.angle_beta   90.00
_cell.angle_gamma   90.00
#
_symmetry.space_group_name_H-M   'P 1'
#
loop_
_entity.id
_entity.type
_entity.pdbx_description
1 polymer ?
#
loop_
_entity_poly.entity_id
_entity_poly.type
_entity_poly.pdbx_seq_one_letter_code
_entity_poly.pdbx_strand_id
1 'polypeptide(L)'
;MKRCAVVCSLILLAGVSVFAQVKAKDGVYFAQGDSFGSSGWKSQVVLEVRGGKIVRAEWNGVSNIAGATDKKSWAKAGNYGMAKAAKQGEWDKQAAAAEAWLVKTQDVGFKGLNKDGKTDAISGASITLTEFFTLANKALSSAPVAKGMYAKDGWYYKESADFDPKSGWKETILVTVVNGTVVDVLWNGISKDASKKSKLVEAVEGRYGMAKAAKKGEWHIQAAAVQDAIIKAQDPAKIAVKADGYSDAISGASIHVTGVALAAEALKAAR
;
A
#
# COMPACT_ATOMS: atom_id res chain seq x y z
N MET A 1 23.99 -72.61 -14.88
CA MET A 1 23.22 -71.67 -14.03
C MET A 1 24.16 -70.61 -13.45
N LYS A 2 24.30 -69.45 -14.10
CA LYS A 2 24.81 -68.21 -13.47
C LYS A 2 24.00 -67.06 -14.06
N ARG A 3 23.28 -66.38 -13.17
CA ARG A 3 22.20 -65.44 -13.47
C ARG A 3 22.78 -64.10 -13.95
N CYS A 4 22.32 -63.62 -15.11
CA CYS A 4 22.51 -62.24 -15.54
C CYS A 4 21.71 -61.32 -14.62
N ALA A 5 22.38 -60.41 -13.92
CA ALA A 5 21.74 -59.33 -13.20
C ALA A 5 21.57 -58.14 -14.16
N VAL A 6 20.33 -57.89 -14.57
CA VAL A 6 19.92 -56.66 -15.24
C VAL A 6 19.72 -55.60 -14.15
N VAL A 7 20.58 -54.57 -14.15
CA VAL A 7 20.40 -53.39 -13.31
C VAL A 7 19.54 -52.40 -14.08
N CYS A 8 18.25 -52.31 -13.72
CA CYS A 8 17.37 -51.24 -14.16
C CYS A 8 17.68 -49.97 -13.36
N SER A 9 18.42 -49.05 -13.96
CA SER A 9 18.59 -47.69 -13.45
C SER A 9 17.31 -46.89 -13.65
N LEU A 10 16.52 -46.75 -12.59
CA LEU A 10 15.41 -45.80 -12.50
C LEU A 10 15.98 -44.38 -12.46
N ILE A 11 15.93 -43.67 -13.59
CA ILE A 11 16.16 -42.23 -13.66
C ILE A 11 14.90 -41.55 -13.12
N LEU A 12 14.94 -41.12 -11.86
CA LEU A 12 13.99 -40.15 -11.33
C LEU A 12 14.26 -38.79 -12.01
N LEU A 13 13.50 -38.48 -13.06
CA LEU A 13 13.36 -37.10 -13.52
C LEU A 13 12.57 -36.32 -12.46
N ALA A 14 13.28 -35.75 -11.48
CA ALA A 14 12.76 -34.63 -10.72
C ALA A 14 12.57 -33.47 -11.70
N GLY A 15 11.33 -33.21 -12.10
CA GLY A 15 10.96 -32.06 -12.92
C GLY A 15 11.26 -30.78 -12.16
N VAL A 16 12.49 -30.29 -12.27
CA VAL A 16 12.83 -28.92 -11.90
C VAL A 16 12.16 -28.05 -12.96
N SER A 17 10.96 -27.56 -12.66
CA SER A 17 10.36 -26.48 -13.44
C SER A 17 11.31 -25.29 -13.34
N VAL A 18 12.14 -25.10 -14.38
CA VAL A 18 13.05 -23.96 -14.50
C VAL A 18 12.21 -22.75 -14.85
N PHE A 19 11.49 -22.22 -13.86
CA PHE A 19 10.99 -20.86 -13.94
C PHE A 19 12.19 -19.92 -13.80
N ALA A 20 12.27 -18.91 -14.66
CA ALA A 20 13.37 -17.95 -14.63
C ALA A 20 13.49 -17.34 -13.23
N GLN A 21 14.68 -17.44 -12.62
CA GLN A 21 14.93 -16.78 -11.34
C GLN A 21 14.73 -15.27 -11.49
N VAL A 22 14.14 -14.67 -10.47
CA VAL A 22 14.02 -13.22 -10.41
C VAL A 22 15.43 -12.66 -10.27
N LYS A 23 15.83 -11.77 -11.19
CA LYS A 23 17.18 -11.19 -11.24
C LYS A 23 17.50 -10.23 -10.08
N ALA A 24 16.51 -9.94 -9.24
CA ALA A 24 16.65 -9.05 -8.11
C ALA A 24 17.49 -9.70 -6.99
N LYS A 25 18.21 -8.86 -6.23
CA LYS A 25 18.95 -9.31 -5.04
C LYS A 25 17.98 -9.71 -3.93
N ASP A 26 18.46 -10.42 -2.93
CA ASP A 26 17.68 -10.66 -1.72
C ASP A 26 17.32 -9.35 -1.03
N GLY A 27 16.08 -9.24 -0.56
CA GLY A 27 15.55 -8.02 0.06
C GLY A 27 14.05 -7.87 -0.06
N VAL A 28 13.53 -6.80 0.54
CA VAL A 28 12.11 -6.42 0.45
C VAL A 28 11.99 -5.25 -0.51
N TYR A 29 11.07 -5.33 -1.46
CA TYR A 29 10.86 -4.37 -2.53
C TYR A 29 9.48 -3.77 -2.41
N PHE A 30 9.35 -2.48 -2.73
CA PHE A 30 8.09 -1.75 -2.66
C PHE A 30 7.88 -0.93 -3.93
N ALA A 31 6.64 -0.90 -4.40
CA ALA A 31 6.20 0.06 -5.40
C ALA A 31 4.79 0.53 -5.11
N GLN A 32 4.52 1.77 -5.49
CA GLN A 32 3.22 2.42 -5.39
C GLN A 32 2.84 3.01 -6.75
N GLY A 33 1.53 3.01 -7.06
CA GLY A 33 0.97 3.72 -8.22
C GLY A 33 1.15 5.24 -8.09
N ASP A 34 1.31 5.94 -9.20
CA ASP A 34 1.68 7.36 -9.17
C ASP A 34 0.50 8.29 -8.81
N SER A 35 -0.73 7.81 -8.97
CA SER A 35 -1.95 8.56 -8.67
C SER A 35 -3.07 7.66 -8.15
N PHE A 36 -4.09 8.27 -7.53
CA PHE A 36 -5.34 7.58 -7.25
C PHE A 36 -6.07 7.28 -8.57
N GLY A 37 -6.54 6.04 -8.73
CA GLY A 37 -7.44 5.69 -9.82
C GLY A 37 -8.83 6.31 -9.65
N SER A 38 -9.69 6.15 -10.66
CA SER A 38 -11.07 6.66 -10.63
C SER A 38 -11.92 6.10 -9.48
N SER A 39 -11.56 4.93 -8.95
CA SER A 39 -12.19 4.31 -7.77
C SER A 39 -11.70 4.90 -6.44
N GLY A 40 -10.78 5.86 -6.47
CA GLY A 40 -10.18 6.48 -5.29
C GLY A 40 -9.03 5.68 -4.65
N TRP A 41 -8.67 4.53 -5.20
CA TRP A 41 -7.58 3.69 -4.70
C TRP A 41 -6.27 3.93 -5.46
N LYS A 42 -5.16 3.93 -4.74
CA LYS A 42 -3.78 3.94 -5.26
C LYS A 42 -3.11 2.66 -4.80
N SER A 43 -2.80 1.76 -5.73
CA SER A 43 -2.27 0.44 -5.39
C SER A 43 -0.82 0.49 -4.90
N GLN A 44 -0.47 -0.47 -4.06
CA GLN A 44 0.86 -0.68 -3.51
C GLN A 44 1.20 -2.18 -3.56
N VAL A 45 2.43 -2.51 -3.92
CA VAL A 45 2.92 -3.89 -3.96
C VAL A 45 4.20 -4.00 -3.14
N VAL A 46 4.23 -4.98 -2.24
CA VAL A 46 5.42 -5.38 -1.49
C VAL A 46 5.82 -6.78 -1.93
N LEU A 47 7.09 -6.97 -2.28
CA LEU A 47 7.66 -8.27 -2.61
C LEU A 47 8.85 -8.56 -1.71
N GLU A 48 9.06 -9.82 -1.37
CA GLU A 48 10.28 -10.26 -0.69
C GLU A 48 11.00 -11.30 -1.53
N VAL A 49 12.29 -11.07 -1.78
CA VAL A 49 13.17 -11.97 -2.50
C VAL A 49 14.16 -12.60 -1.52
N ARG A 50 14.27 -13.94 -1.55
CA ARG A 50 15.29 -14.71 -0.83
C ARG A 50 15.82 -15.82 -1.72
N GLY A 51 17.14 -15.96 -1.82
CA GLY A 51 17.79 -16.92 -2.72
C GLY A 51 17.38 -16.74 -4.19
N GLY A 52 17.14 -15.49 -4.63
CA GLY A 52 16.70 -15.20 -6.00
C GLY A 52 15.26 -15.67 -6.33
N LYS A 53 14.43 -15.92 -5.31
CA LYS A 53 13.01 -16.26 -5.46
C LYS A 53 12.13 -15.29 -4.68
N ILE A 54 11.00 -14.93 -5.25
CA ILE A 54 9.91 -14.24 -4.53
C ILE A 54 9.33 -15.22 -3.53
N VAL A 55 9.52 -14.94 -2.25
CA VAL A 55 8.99 -15.73 -1.13
C VAL A 55 7.75 -15.10 -0.50
N ARG A 56 7.51 -13.80 -0.77
CA ARG A 56 6.32 -13.07 -0.34
C ARG A 56 5.88 -12.11 -1.43
N ALA A 57 4.58 -12.04 -1.66
CA ALA A 57 3.95 -10.99 -2.44
C ALA A 57 2.74 -10.48 -1.68
N GLU A 58 2.57 -9.16 -1.65
CA GLU A 58 1.44 -8.50 -1.01
C GLU A 58 1.00 -7.31 -1.85
N TRP A 59 -0.24 -7.35 -2.30
CA TRP A 59 -0.90 -6.31 -3.07
C TRP A 59 -1.96 -5.64 -2.21
N ASN A 60 -1.78 -4.36 -1.95
CA ASN A 60 -2.69 -3.55 -1.16
C ASN A 60 -2.90 -2.19 -1.84
N GLY A 61 -3.41 -1.22 -1.10
CA GLY A 61 -3.48 0.16 -1.58
C GLY A 61 -3.96 1.12 -0.50
N VAL A 62 -3.73 2.39 -0.76
CA VAL A 62 -4.21 3.51 0.04
C VAL A 62 -5.32 4.23 -0.71
N SER A 63 -6.14 5.02 -0.02
CA SER A 63 -7.35 5.59 -0.63
C SER A 63 -7.59 7.05 -0.29
N ASN A 64 -8.04 7.81 -1.29
CA ASN A 64 -8.57 9.15 -1.09
C ASN A 64 -10.04 9.15 -0.65
N ILE A 65 -10.66 7.98 -0.43
CA ILE A 65 -12.01 7.86 0.14
C ILE A 65 -11.98 8.26 1.62
N ALA A 66 -13.03 8.95 2.08
CA ALA A 66 -13.13 9.40 3.47
C ALA A 66 -13.18 8.20 4.43
N GLY A 67 -12.27 8.17 5.41
CA GLY A 67 -12.23 7.14 6.45
C GLY A 67 -11.79 5.75 5.98
N ALA A 68 -11.33 5.61 4.73
CA ALA A 68 -10.85 4.34 4.24
C ALA A 68 -9.51 3.96 4.90
N THR A 69 -9.47 2.73 5.43
CA THR A 69 -8.23 2.04 5.80
C THR A 69 -7.48 1.58 4.55
N ASP A 70 -6.48 0.71 4.69
CA ASP A 70 -5.89 0.05 3.52
C ASP A 70 -6.90 -0.83 2.78
N LYS A 71 -6.65 -1.06 1.50
CA LYS A 71 -7.59 -1.72 0.58
C LYS A 71 -7.96 -3.13 1.01
N LYS A 72 -7.00 -3.91 1.52
CA LYS A 72 -7.26 -5.26 2.02
C LYS A 72 -8.16 -5.23 3.24
N SER A 73 -7.85 -4.40 4.24
CA SER A 73 -8.67 -4.28 5.45
C SER A 73 -10.07 -3.75 5.13
N TRP A 74 -10.18 -2.73 4.26
CA TRP A 74 -11.44 -2.16 3.80
C TRP A 74 -12.31 -3.18 3.06
N ALA A 75 -11.71 -3.96 2.15
CA ALA A 75 -12.41 -5.02 1.43
C ALA A 75 -12.83 -6.16 2.35
N LYS A 76 -11.95 -6.62 3.24
CA LYS A 76 -12.24 -7.67 4.21
C LYS A 76 -13.40 -7.30 5.15
N ALA A 77 -13.54 -6.00 5.48
CA ALA A 77 -14.68 -5.47 6.23
C ALA A 77 -15.99 -5.42 5.42
N GLY A 78 -15.97 -5.75 4.12
CA GLY A 78 -17.13 -5.71 3.22
C GLY A 78 -17.41 -4.33 2.61
N ASN A 79 -16.56 -3.33 2.89
CA ASN A 79 -16.79 -1.95 2.47
C ASN A 79 -16.39 -1.69 1.01
N TYR A 80 -15.66 -2.62 0.37
CA TYR A 80 -15.34 -2.53 -1.07
C TYR A 80 -16.52 -3.02 -1.94
N GLY A 81 -17.29 -3.99 -1.44
CA GLY A 81 -18.59 -4.39 -1.97
C GLY A 81 -18.55 -5.36 -3.15
N MET A 82 -17.40 -5.95 -3.48
CA MET A 82 -17.29 -6.88 -4.62
C MET A 82 -17.89 -8.26 -4.34
N ALA A 83 -17.97 -8.71 -3.09
CA ALA A 83 -18.53 -10.04 -2.79
C ALA A 83 -20.00 -10.18 -3.17
N LYS A 84 -20.71 -9.06 -3.37
CA LYS A 84 -22.10 -9.05 -3.85
C LYS A 84 -22.22 -9.37 -5.34
N ALA A 85 -21.16 -9.12 -6.11
CA ALA A 85 -21.18 -9.23 -7.58
C ALA A 85 -20.20 -10.28 -8.12
N ALA A 86 -19.13 -10.61 -7.38
CA ALA A 86 -18.09 -11.53 -7.81
C ALA A 86 -18.18 -12.87 -7.07
N LYS A 87 -18.24 -13.97 -7.82
CA LYS A 87 -18.23 -15.34 -7.27
C LYS A 87 -16.96 -15.65 -6.45
N GLN A 88 -15.85 -14.98 -6.77
CA GLN A 88 -14.56 -15.12 -6.12
C GLN A 88 -14.46 -14.36 -4.79
N GLY A 89 -15.50 -13.63 -4.40
CA GLY A 89 -15.57 -12.88 -3.14
C GLY A 89 -14.99 -11.46 -3.23
N GLU A 90 -14.70 -10.90 -2.06
CA GLU A 90 -14.15 -9.55 -1.91
C GLU A 90 -12.75 -9.40 -2.51
N TRP A 91 -12.33 -8.14 -2.67
CA TRP A 91 -11.06 -7.79 -3.32
C TRP A 91 -9.84 -8.41 -2.64
N ASP A 92 -9.83 -8.47 -1.31
CA ASP A 92 -8.74 -9.05 -0.53
C ASP A 92 -8.50 -10.52 -0.88
N LYS A 93 -9.56 -11.31 -1.07
CA LYS A 93 -9.47 -12.74 -1.43
C LYS A 93 -8.91 -12.92 -2.85
N GLN A 94 -9.37 -12.09 -3.78
CA GLN A 94 -8.91 -12.14 -5.17
C GLN A 94 -7.45 -11.66 -5.31
N ALA A 95 -7.06 -10.62 -4.56
CA ALA A 95 -5.68 -10.16 -4.47
C ALA A 95 -4.76 -11.26 -3.89
N ALA A 96 -5.18 -11.92 -2.80
CA ALA A 96 -4.44 -13.04 -2.22
C ALA A 96 -4.24 -14.21 -3.20
N ALA A 97 -5.22 -14.48 -4.07
CA ALA A 97 -5.08 -15.50 -5.11
C ALA A 97 -4.00 -15.11 -6.15
N ALA A 98 -3.95 -13.84 -6.56
CA ALA A 98 -2.92 -13.34 -7.47
C ALA A 98 -1.52 -13.32 -6.83
N GLU A 99 -1.42 -12.95 -5.56
CA GLU A 99 -0.18 -12.99 -4.78
C GLU A 99 0.37 -14.41 -4.65
N ALA A 100 -0.47 -15.36 -4.25
CA ALA A 100 -0.10 -16.76 -4.13
C ALA A 100 0.33 -17.35 -5.48
N TRP A 101 -0.36 -16.97 -6.56
CA TRP A 101 0.03 -17.37 -7.91
C TRP A 101 1.41 -16.83 -8.27
N LEU A 102 1.70 -15.55 -8.03
CA LEU A 102 3.01 -14.96 -8.33
C LEU A 102 4.14 -15.63 -7.52
N VAL A 103 3.92 -15.89 -6.23
CA VAL A 103 4.89 -16.61 -5.38
C VAL A 103 5.10 -18.05 -5.89
N LYS A 104 4.06 -18.70 -6.40
CA LYS A 104 4.19 -20.07 -6.93
C LYS A 104 4.90 -20.12 -8.28
N THR A 105 4.55 -19.22 -9.21
CA THR A 105 5.02 -19.28 -10.60
C THR A 105 6.30 -18.49 -10.83
N GLN A 106 6.61 -17.53 -9.96
CA GLN A 106 7.71 -16.58 -10.12
C GLN A 106 7.59 -15.71 -11.40
N ASP A 107 6.44 -15.74 -12.07
CA ASP A 107 6.25 -15.10 -13.37
C ASP A 107 5.79 -13.65 -13.20
N VAL A 108 6.75 -12.78 -12.88
CA VAL A 108 6.53 -11.32 -12.80
C VAL A 108 6.25 -10.73 -14.19
N GLY A 109 6.73 -11.40 -15.26
CA GLY A 109 6.61 -10.96 -16.64
C GLY A 109 5.32 -11.40 -17.33
N PHE A 110 4.35 -11.94 -16.58
CA PHE A 110 3.16 -12.61 -17.09
C PHE A 110 2.46 -11.84 -18.21
N LYS A 111 2.31 -12.49 -19.38
CA LYS A 111 1.69 -11.92 -20.58
C LYS A 111 0.27 -12.44 -20.86
N GLY A 112 -0.28 -13.29 -20.00
CA GLY A 112 -1.60 -13.91 -20.20
C GLY A 112 -2.79 -13.05 -19.77
N LEU A 113 -2.62 -11.72 -19.69
CA LEU A 113 -3.71 -10.78 -19.43
C LEU A 113 -4.39 -10.41 -20.76
N ASN A 114 -5.72 -10.39 -20.77
CA ASN A 114 -6.50 -9.88 -21.90
C ASN A 114 -6.48 -8.34 -21.94
N LYS A 115 -7.17 -7.75 -22.93
CA LYS A 115 -7.28 -6.29 -23.10
C LYS A 115 -7.86 -5.53 -21.90
N ASP A 116 -8.67 -6.20 -21.07
CA ASP A 116 -9.28 -5.64 -19.87
C ASP A 116 -8.42 -5.88 -18.62
N GLY A 117 -7.22 -6.45 -18.83
CA GLY A 117 -6.25 -6.75 -17.79
C GLY A 117 -6.62 -7.94 -16.91
N LYS A 118 -7.48 -8.84 -17.39
CA LYS A 118 -7.97 -10.02 -16.66
C LYS A 118 -7.39 -11.30 -17.25
N THR A 119 -7.46 -12.40 -16.51
CA THR A 119 -7.05 -13.73 -16.98
C THR A 119 -7.81 -14.83 -16.26
N ASP A 120 -7.99 -15.97 -16.93
CA ASP A 120 -8.52 -17.20 -16.32
C ASP A 120 -7.40 -18.11 -15.78
N ALA A 121 -6.12 -17.78 -16.03
CA ALA A 121 -4.97 -18.56 -15.59
C ALA A 121 -4.73 -18.50 -14.06
N ILE A 122 -5.34 -17.53 -13.39
CA ILE A 122 -5.22 -17.34 -11.94
C ILE A 122 -6.56 -17.68 -11.30
N SER A 123 -6.68 -18.94 -10.85
CA SER A 123 -7.87 -19.40 -10.15
C SER A 123 -8.14 -18.53 -8.92
N GLY A 124 -9.38 -18.07 -8.77
CA GLY A 124 -9.79 -17.22 -7.64
C GLY A 124 -9.62 -15.71 -7.87
N ALA A 125 -9.11 -15.27 -9.03
CA ALA A 125 -9.04 -13.85 -9.38
C ALA A 125 -9.86 -13.55 -10.65
N SER A 126 -10.85 -12.65 -10.56
CA SER A 126 -11.62 -12.11 -11.70
C SER A 126 -11.53 -10.58 -11.83
N ILE A 127 -10.74 -9.95 -10.96
CA ILE A 127 -10.34 -8.55 -11.00
C ILE A 127 -9.30 -8.28 -12.10
N THR A 128 -9.16 -7.00 -12.46
CA THR A 128 -8.07 -6.52 -13.31
C THR A 128 -6.74 -6.59 -12.55
N LEU A 129 -5.73 -7.23 -13.15
CA LEU A 129 -4.42 -7.53 -12.56
C LEU A 129 -3.27 -6.75 -13.21
N THR A 130 -3.54 -5.94 -14.23
CA THR A 130 -2.51 -5.14 -14.92
C THR A 130 -1.69 -4.29 -13.96
N GLU A 131 -2.36 -3.62 -13.02
CA GLU A 131 -1.67 -2.76 -12.03
C GLU A 131 -0.81 -3.58 -11.07
N PHE A 132 -1.27 -4.76 -10.64
CA PHE A 132 -0.49 -5.66 -9.79
C PHE A 132 0.83 -6.07 -10.44
N PHE A 133 0.79 -6.58 -11.67
CA PHE A 133 2.01 -6.99 -12.38
C PHE A 133 2.91 -5.80 -12.76
N THR A 134 2.31 -4.65 -13.10
CA THR A 134 3.08 -3.42 -13.37
C THR A 134 3.86 -2.99 -12.14
N LEU A 135 3.21 -2.95 -10.98
CA LEU A 135 3.85 -2.56 -9.72
C LEU A 135 4.83 -3.63 -9.21
N ALA A 136 4.56 -4.92 -9.42
CA ALA A 136 5.51 -5.98 -9.11
C ALA A 136 6.83 -5.82 -9.89
N ASN A 137 6.75 -5.51 -11.20
CA ASN A 137 7.93 -5.20 -12.01
C ASN A 137 8.63 -3.91 -11.56
N LYS A 138 7.86 -2.85 -11.26
CA LYS A 138 8.39 -1.57 -10.75
C LYS A 138 9.15 -1.78 -9.43
N ALA A 139 8.60 -2.59 -8.52
CA ALA A 139 9.21 -2.90 -7.23
C ALA A 139 10.55 -3.62 -7.42
N LEU A 140 10.60 -4.68 -8.22
CA LEU A 140 11.82 -5.47 -8.45
C LEU A 140 12.89 -4.74 -9.27
N SER A 141 12.50 -3.70 -10.01
CA SER A 141 13.43 -2.82 -10.73
C SER A 141 14.00 -1.70 -9.87
N SER A 142 13.47 -1.52 -8.65
CA SER A 142 13.91 -0.52 -7.69
C SER A 142 14.93 -1.09 -6.72
N ALA A 143 15.62 -0.23 -5.96
CA ALA A 143 16.44 -0.69 -4.84
C ALA A 143 15.56 -1.35 -3.76
N PRO A 144 16.04 -2.39 -3.06
CA PRO A 144 15.32 -2.94 -1.92
C PRO A 144 15.18 -1.86 -0.83
N VAL A 145 14.03 -1.88 -0.15
CA VAL A 145 13.75 -1.01 0.99
C VAL A 145 14.73 -1.35 2.11
N ALA A 146 15.49 -0.36 2.56
CA ALA A 146 16.42 -0.53 3.66
C ALA A 146 15.67 -0.96 4.92
N LYS A 147 16.33 -1.77 5.75
CA LYS A 147 15.75 -2.20 7.02
C LYS A 147 15.62 -1.00 7.97
N GLY A 148 14.41 -0.77 8.46
CA GLY A 148 14.12 0.33 9.37
C GLY A 148 13.94 -0.12 10.82
N MET A 149 13.39 0.79 11.63
CA MET A 149 13.32 0.65 13.08
C MET A 149 12.06 -0.06 13.60
N TYR A 150 11.04 -0.22 12.76
CA TYR A 150 9.78 -0.86 13.17
C TYR A 150 9.89 -2.39 13.10
N ALA A 151 9.32 -3.08 14.08
CA ALA A 151 9.38 -4.54 14.19
C ALA A 151 8.37 -5.24 13.28
N LYS A 152 7.31 -4.54 12.88
CA LYS A 152 6.21 -5.06 12.07
C LYS A 152 5.97 -4.17 10.86
N ASP A 153 5.84 -4.82 9.71
CA ASP A 153 5.37 -4.21 8.48
C ASP A 153 3.84 -4.11 8.49
N GLY A 154 3.29 -3.19 7.70
CA GLY A 154 1.86 -3.11 7.48
C GLY A 154 1.35 -1.70 7.19
N TRP A 155 0.04 -1.56 7.30
CA TRP A 155 -0.70 -0.33 7.06
C TRP A 155 -1.41 0.09 8.34
N TYR A 156 -0.91 1.17 8.95
CA TYR A 156 -1.35 1.61 10.27
C TYR A 156 -2.29 2.80 10.12
N TYR A 157 -3.58 2.55 10.29
CA TYR A 157 -4.63 3.56 10.25
C TYR A 157 -4.90 4.15 11.64
N LYS A 158 -5.12 5.47 11.70
CA LYS A 158 -5.68 6.14 12.88
C LYS A 158 -6.57 7.29 12.45
N GLU A 159 -7.56 7.59 13.27
CA GLU A 159 -8.39 8.78 13.16
C GLU A 159 -8.40 9.57 14.46
N SER A 160 -8.71 10.86 14.35
CA SER A 160 -9.02 11.69 15.52
C SER A 160 -10.26 11.15 16.24
N ALA A 161 -10.35 11.33 17.55
CA ALA A 161 -11.51 10.85 18.32
C ALA A 161 -12.81 11.54 17.90
N ASP A 162 -12.76 12.86 17.73
CA ASP A 162 -13.91 13.70 17.44
C ASP A 162 -13.73 14.51 16.16
N PHE A 163 -14.85 15.00 15.62
CA PHE A 163 -14.82 16.05 14.61
C PHE A 163 -14.33 17.35 15.26
N ASP A 164 -13.42 18.05 14.60
CA ASP A 164 -13.03 19.38 15.03
C ASP A 164 -14.25 20.32 15.03
N PRO A 165 -14.58 20.97 16.16
CA PRO A 165 -15.82 21.72 16.31
C PRO A 165 -15.88 22.97 15.41
N LYS A 166 -14.73 23.50 14.98
CA LYS A 166 -14.66 24.70 14.15
C LYS A 166 -14.79 24.39 12.67
N SER A 167 -14.05 23.39 12.20
CA SER A 167 -13.96 23.03 10.78
C SER A 167 -14.94 21.94 10.37
N GLY A 168 -15.43 21.13 11.32
CA GLY A 168 -16.29 19.99 11.06
C GLY A 168 -15.57 18.79 10.42
N TRP A 169 -14.24 18.77 10.44
CA TRP A 169 -13.43 17.67 9.89
C TRP A 169 -12.86 16.79 11.01
N LYS A 170 -12.87 15.47 10.78
CA LYS A 170 -12.19 14.47 11.60
C LYS A 170 -10.99 13.96 10.82
N GLU A 171 -9.78 14.25 11.29
CA GLU A 171 -8.54 13.90 10.56
C GLU A 171 -8.28 12.39 10.62
N THR A 172 -7.76 11.83 9.52
CA THR A 172 -7.40 10.42 9.39
C THR A 172 -6.00 10.29 8.81
N ILE A 173 -5.24 9.28 9.23
CA ILE A 173 -3.92 9.01 8.68
C ILE A 173 -3.73 7.51 8.45
N LEU A 174 -3.02 7.18 7.38
CA LEU A 174 -2.57 5.83 7.07
C LEU A 174 -1.07 5.86 6.85
N VAL A 175 -0.32 5.10 7.64
CA VAL A 175 1.14 4.98 7.51
C VAL A 175 1.49 3.59 7.00
N THR A 176 2.23 3.51 5.89
CA THR A 176 2.71 2.24 5.33
C THR A 176 4.16 1.99 5.76
N VAL A 177 4.39 0.85 6.40
CA VAL A 177 5.70 0.36 6.85
C VAL A 177 6.08 -0.89 6.05
N VAL A 178 7.27 -0.88 5.46
CA VAL A 178 7.85 -1.98 4.69
C VAL A 178 9.30 -2.19 5.13
N ASN A 179 9.66 -3.43 5.44
CA ASN A 179 10.95 -3.80 6.03
C ASN A 179 11.32 -2.95 7.26
N GLY A 180 10.33 -2.63 8.10
CA GLY A 180 10.50 -1.75 9.26
C GLY A 180 10.70 -0.26 8.94
N THR A 181 10.57 0.16 7.68
CA THR A 181 10.76 1.54 7.19
C THR A 181 9.43 2.16 6.77
N VAL A 182 9.16 3.40 7.15
CA VAL A 182 8.01 4.17 6.66
C VAL A 182 8.26 4.55 5.20
N VAL A 183 7.40 4.08 4.30
CA VAL A 183 7.54 4.28 2.84
C VAL A 183 6.42 5.13 2.22
N ASP A 184 5.28 5.27 2.90
CA ASP A 184 4.17 6.12 2.47
C ASP A 184 3.40 6.60 3.70
N VAL A 185 2.86 7.82 3.62
CA VAL A 185 1.97 8.40 4.61
C VAL A 185 0.85 9.08 3.85
N LEU A 186 -0.40 8.72 4.13
CA LEU A 186 -1.57 9.39 3.59
C LEU A 186 -2.35 10.05 4.71
N TRP A 187 -2.27 11.38 4.78
CA TRP A 187 -3.09 12.21 5.66
C TRP A 187 -4.34 12.68 4.89
N ASN A 188 -5.52 12.45 5.46
CA ASN A 188 -6.82 12.76 4.89
C ASN A 188 -7.81 13.19 6.01
N GLY A 189 -9.10 13.27 5.71
CA GLY A 189 -10.12 13.55 6.72
C GLY A 189 -11.55 13.23 6.27
N ILE A 190 -12.41 13.06 7.26
CA ILE A 190 -13.85 12.81 7.14
C ILE A 190 -14.59 14.10 7.48
N SER A 191 -15.55 14.49 6.65
CA SER A 191 -16.42 15.65 6.90
C SER A 191 -17.64 15.25 7.73
N LYS A 192 -18.06 16.09 8.68
CA LYS A 192 -19.37 16.00 9.34
C LYS A 192 -20.51 16.18 8.35
N ASP A 193 -20.29 16.99 7.32
CA ASP A 193 -21.22 17.16 6.20
C ASP A 193 -21.04 15.99 5.22
N ALA A 194 -22.04 15.10 5.19
CA ALA A 194 -22.05 13.88 4.38
C ALA A 194 -22.12 14.14 2.86
N SER A 195 -22.41 15.37 2.42
CA SER A 195 -22.37 15.73 1.00
C SER A 195 -20.94 15.93 0.48
N LYS A 196 -19.98 16.14 1.37
CA LYS A 196 -18.57 16.35 1.01
C LYS A 196 -17.84 15.02 0.82
N LYS A 197 -16.87 15.03 -0.10
CA LYS A 197 -15.89 13.95 -0.20
C LYS A 197 -14.89 14.06 0.95
N SER A 198 -13.79 13.31 0.86
CA SER A 198 -12.71 13.40 1.84
C SER A 198 -12.01 14.76 1.79
N LYS A 199 -11.32 15.12 2.87
CA LYS A 199 -10.62 16.39 2.99
C LYS A 199 -9.58 16.57 1.88
N LEU A 200 -8.86 15.50 1.54
CA LEU A 200 -7.90 15.49 0.45
C LEU A 200 -8.57 15.82 -0.88
N VAL A 201 -9.70 15.19 -1.19
CA VAL A 201 -10.38 15.41 -2.47
C VAL A 201 -10.99 16.81 -2.53
N GLU A 202 -11.65 17.27 -1.47
CA GLU A 202 -12.16 18.65 -1.40
C GLU A 202 -11.03 19.68 -1.57
N ALA A 203 -9.84 19.42 -1.01
CA ALA A 203 -8.70 20.30 -1.14
C ALA A 203 -8.10 20.27 -2.55
N VAL A 204 -7.91 19.10 -3.16
CA VAL A 204 -7.37 18.98 -4.53
C VAL A 204 -8.33 19.60 -5.56
N GLU A 205 -9.64 19.43 -5.37
CA GLU A 205 -10.67 20.00 -6.25
C GLU A 205 -10.98 21.47 -5.93
N GLY A 206 -10.23 22.11 -5.01
CA GLY A 206 -10.32 23.54 -4.70
C GLY A 206 -11.56 23.96 -3.88
N ARG A 207 -12.33 23.00 -3.38
CA ARG A 207 -13.56 23.23 -2.59
C ARG A 207 -13.33 23.39 -1.10
N TYR A 208 -12.17 22.94 -0.58
CA TYR A 208 -11.79 23.20 0.82
C TYR A 208 -11.52 24.68 1.08
N GLY A 209 -10.89 25.37 0.11
CA GLY A 209 -10.84 26.83 0.04
C GLY A 209 -9.78 27.51 0.91
N MET A 210 -8.79 26.78 1.45
CA MET A 210 -7.73 27.35 2.29
C MET A 210 -6.76 28.19 1.48
N ALA A 211 -6.57 27.91 0.18
CA ALA A 211 -5.63 28.61 -0.68
C ALA A 211 -5.87 30.13 -0.77
N LYS A 212 -7.09 30.58 -0.50
CA LYS A 212 -7.46 32.01 -0.53
C LYS A 212 -6.87 32.82 0.63
N ALA A 213 -6.53 32.15 1.74
CA ALA A 213 -6.05 32.80 2.97
C ALA A 213 -4.65 32.31 3.41
N ALA A 214 -4.26 31.09 3.04
CA ALA A 214 -2.99 30.51 3.46
C ALA A 214 -1.84 30.86 2.49
N LYS A 215 -0.72 31.32 3.05
CA LYS A 215 0.49 31.65 2.27
C LYS A 215 1.17 30.45 1.63
N LYS A 216 0.96 29.24 2.16
CA LYS A 216 1.56 27.99 1.67
C LYS A 216 0.62 27.14 0.82
N GLY A 217 -0.41 27.78 0.27
CA GLY A 217 -1.36 27.14 -0.64
C GLY A 217 -2.42 26.32 0.07
N GLU A 218 -3.12 25.52 -0.74
CA GLU A 218 -4.25 24.70 -0.31
C GLU A 218 -3.82 23.60 0.68
N TRP A 219 -4.79 23.07 1.44
CA TRP A 219 -4.51 22.10 2.50
C TRP A 219 -3.71 20.88 2.00
N HIS A 220 -4.01 20.35 0.82
CA HIS A 220 -3.34 19.16 0.28
C HIS A 220 -1.84 19.38 0.01
N ILE A 221 -1.44 20.61 -0.36
CA ILE A 221 -0.03 20.98 -0.59
C ILE A 221 0.72 20.95 0.75
N GLN A 222 0.13 21.57 1.78
CA GLN A 222 0.73 21.61 3.11
C GLN A 222 0.70 20.24 3.79
N ALA A 223 -0.34 19.43 3.56
CA ALA A 223 -0.45 18.07 4.06
C ALA A 223 0.62 17.15 3.44
N ALA A 224 0.93 17.30 2.15
CA ALA A 224 2.03 16.59 1.50
C ALA A 224 3.38 16.91 2.16
N ALA A 225 3.64 18.19 2.48
CA ALA A 225 4.85 18.56 3.20
C ALA A 225 4.96 17.93 4.61
N VAL A 226 3.82 17.75 5.29
CA VAL A 226 3.78 17.03 6.59
C VAL A 226 4.02 15.53 6.40
N GLN A 227 3.42 14.91 5.38
CA GLN A 227 3.64 13.50 5.03
C GLN A 227 5.12 13.24 4.73
N ASP A 228 5.74 14.08 3.91
CA ASP A 228 7.17 14.00 3.57
C ASP A 228 8.06 14.17 4.80
N ALA A 229 7.71 15.08 5.72
CA ALA A 229 8.44 15.27 6.96
C ALA A 229 8.39 14.00 7.84
N ILE A 230 7.25 13.32 7.90
CA ILE A 230 7.09 12.06 8.63
C ILE A 230 7.92 10.95 7.99
N ILE A 231 7.84 10.79 6.66
CA ILE A 231 8.65 9.81 5.91
C ILE A 231 10.14 10.08 6.14
N LYS A 232 10.58 11.34 6.07
CA LYS A 232 11.99 11.70 6.30
C LYS A 232 12.44 11.44 7.73
N ALA A 233 11.59 11.74 8.72
CA ALA A 233 11.93 11.54 10.12
C ALA A 233 11.98 10.06 10.51
N GLN A 234 11.20 9.21 9.81
CA GLN A 234 10.92 7.79 10.10
C GLN A 234 10.21 7.57 11.45
N ASP A 235 10.48 8.39 12.47
CA ASP A 235 9.77 8.43 13.75
C ASP A 235 9.06 9.79 13.91
N PRO A 236 7.73 9.86 13.71
CA PRO A 236 6.98 11.11 13.83
C PRO A 236 7.10 11.75 15.22
N ALA A 237 7.37 10.98 16.27
CA ALA A 237 7.55 11.52 17.62
C ALA A 237 8.80 12.41 17.77
N LYS A 238 9.73 12.36 16.80
CA LYS A 238 10.91 13.24 16.77
C LYS A 238 10.66 14.57 16.08
N ILE A 239 9.49 14.78 15.48
CA ILE A 239 9.11 16.04 14.87
C ILE A 239 8.59 16.97 15.97
N ALA A 240 9.26 18.10 16.17
CA ALA A 240 8.83 19.09 17.15
C ALA A 240 7.50 19.73 16.74
N VAL A 241 6.46 19.55 17.55
CA VAL A 241 5.16 20.20 17.41
C VAL A 241 4.93 21.08 18.63
N LYS A 242 4.59 22.34 18.39
CA LYS A 242 4.30 23.33 19.43
C LYS A 242 2.95 23.02 20.10
N ALA A 243 2.74 23.57 21.30
CA ALA A 243 1.51 23.38 22.05
C ALA A 243 0.25 23.89 21.32
N ASP A 244 0.41 24.86 20.43
CA ASP A 244 -0.67 25.39 19.57
C ASP A 244 -0.97 24.50 18.34
N GLY A 245 -0.24 23.39 18.16
CA GLY A 245 -0.44 22.42 17.09
C GLY A 245 0.33 22.72 15.80
N TYR A 246 1.10 23.81 15.72
CA TYR A 246 1.96 24.12 14.57
C TYR A 246 3.36 23.52 14.72
N SER A 247 4.12 23.43 13.63
CA SER A 247 5.51 23.00 13.66
C SER A 247 6.39 23.89 12.79
N ASP A 248 7.42 24.48 13.39
CA ASP A 248 8.43 25.25 12.65
C ASP A 248 9.47 24.33 11.96
N ALA A 249 9.48 23.04 12.31
CA ALA A 249 10.33 22.03 11.67
C ALA A 249 9.84 21.63 10.26
N ILE A 250 8.59 21.96 9.92
CA ILE A 250 7.97 21.62 8.63
C ILE A 250 7.79 22.91 7.83
N SER A 251 8.84 23.29 7.09
CA SER A 251 8.87 24.54 6.31
C SER A 251 7.81 24.62 5.21
N GLY A 252 7.20 23.51 4.78
CA GLY A 252 6.10 23.50 3.82
C GLY A 252 4.70 23.65 4.44
N ALA A 253 4.58 23.66 5.78
CA ALA A 253 3.29 23.74 6.48
C ALA A 253 3.14 25.05 7.26
N SER A 254 1.90 25.55 7.30
CA SER A 254 1.42 26.66 8.12
C SER A 254 0.01 26.36 8.66
N ILE A 255 -0.27 25.08 8.86
CA ILE A 255 -1.52 24.53 9.41
C ILE A 255 -1.22 23.77 10.70
N HIS A 256 -2.25 23.46 11.49
CA HIS A 256 -2.10 22.52 12.59
C HIS A 256 -1.69 21.15 12.03
N VAL A 257 -0.55 20.62 12.47
CA VAL A 257 0.06 19.39 11.94
C VAL A 257 -0.40 18.14 12.69
N THR A 258 -1.71 18.03 12.93
CA THR A 258 -2.34 16.92 13.68
C THR A 258 -1.99 15.54 13.12
N GLY A 259 -1.71 15.45 11.81
CA GLY A 259 -1.19 14.24 11.17
C GLY A 259 0.08 13.69 11.83
N VAL A 260 0.97 14.53 12.37
CA VAL A 260 2.19 14.06 13.07
C VAL A 260 1.84 13.23 14.31
N ALA A 261 0.94 13.75 15.16
CA ALA A 261 0.51 13.05 16.37
C ALA A 261 -0.27 11.77 16.04
N LEU A 262 -1.15 11.82 15.03
CA LEU A 262 -1.89 10.64 14.57
C LEU A 262 -0.96 9.56 14.00
N ALA A 263 0.08 9.93 13.24
CA ALA A 263 1.06 8.98 12.72
C ALA A 263 1.84 8.31 13.87
N ALA A 264 2.29 9.09 14.86
CA ALA A 264 2.98 8.56 16.02
C ALA A 264 2.12 7.55 16.79
N GLU A 265 0.83 7.84 16.93
CA GLU A 265 -0.15 6.96 17.55
C GLU A 265 -0.41 5.69 16.73
N ALA A 266 -0.60 5.82 15.41
CA ALA A 266 -0.80 4.68 14.50
C ALA A 266 0.39 3.70 14.57
N LEU A 267 1.62 4.23 14.59
CA LEU A 267 2.85 3.45 14.58
C LEU A 267 3.20 2.76 15.91
N LYS A 268 2.43 2.99 16.99
CA LYS A 268 2.59 2.20 18.22
C LYS A 268 2.41 0.70 17.98
N ALA A 269 1.48 0.33 17.09
CA ALA A 269 1.24 -1.08 16.74
C ALA A 269 2.35 -1.70 15.87
N ALA A 270 3.24 -0.88 15.30
CA ALA A 270 4.38 -1.31 14.49
C ALA A 270 5.65 -1.62 15.32
N ARG A 271 5.66 -1.24 16.60
CA ARG A 271 6.75 -1.49 17.54
C ARG A 271 6.67 -2.87 18.18
#